data_AF-A0AAP9NI22-F1
#
_entry.id   AF-A0AAP9NI22-F1
#
_cell.length_a   1.000
_cell.length_b   1.000
_cell.length_c   1.000
_cell.angle_alpha   90.00
_cell.angle_beta   90.00
_cell.angle_gamma   90.00
#
_symmetry.space_group_name_H-M   'P 1'
#
loop_
_entity.id
_entity.type
_entity.pdbx_description
1 polymer ?
#
loop_
_entity_poly.entity_id
_entity_poly.type
_entity_poly.pdbx_seq_one_letter_code
_entity_poly.pdbx_strand_id
1 'polypeptide(L)'
;MIQFVKDIIFAWRFKRAVRKANKLSRLFGMKYLVISLNGGLKVVPKQTIRELVARHRFRKGVTVADIEKRALYIADGRRTPCS
;
A
#
# COMPACT_ATOMS: atom_id res chain seq x y z
N MET A 1 -12.32 26.02 -2.96
CA MET A 1 -12.28 25.38 -4.30
C MET A 1 -11.02 24.56 -4.57
N ILE A 2 -9.81 25.04 -4.26
CA ILE A 2 -8.55 24.32 -4.54
C ILE A 2 -8.43 22.97 -3.79
N GLN A 3 -9.05 22.83 -2.61
CA GLN A 3 -9.06 21.57 -1.85
C GLN A 3 -9.85 20.47 -2.59
N PHE A 4 -11.03 20.77 -3.12
CA PHE A 4 -11.84 19.81 -3.89
C PHE A 4 -11.11 19.25 -5.11
N VAL A 5 -10.32 20.08 -5.81
CA VAL A 5 -9.52 19.63 -6.96
C VAL A 5 -8.43 18.66 -6.51
N LYS A 6 -7.76 18.94 -5.39
CA LYS A 6 -6.74 18.04 -4.82
C LYS A 6 -7.35 16.71 -4.37
N ASP A 7 -8.53 16.72 -3.76
CA ASP A 7 -9.26 15.53 -3.35
C ASP A 7 -9.64 14.65 -4.54
N ILE A 8 -10.15 15.24 -5.63
CA ILE A 8 -10.50 14.51 -6.85
C ILE A 8 -9.26 13.86 -7.49
N ILE A 9 -8.16 14.62 -7.59
CA ILE A 9 -6.89 14.11 -8.12
C ILE A 9 -6.35 12.98 -7.22
N PHE A 10 -6.44 13.13 -5.90
CA PHE A 10 -6.03 12.12 -4.94
C PHE A 10 -6.85 10.84 -5.06
N ALA A 11 -8.18 10.95 -5.15
CA ALA A 11 -9.09 9.82 -5.34
C ALA A 11 -8.78 9.06 -6.65
N TRP A 12 -8.47 9.77 -7.73
CA TRP A 12 -8.10 9.15 -9.00
C TRP A 12 -6.75 8.40 -8.92
N ARG A 13 -5.74 9.01 -8.29
CA ARG A 13 -4.45 8.37 -8.02
C ARG A 13 -4.60 7.15 -7.11
N PHE A 14 -5.46 7.24 -6.09
CA PHE A 14 -5.78 6.16 -5.18
C PHE A 14 -6.43 4.99 -5.91
N LYS A 15 -7.46 5.26 -6.72
CA LYS A 15 -8.14 4.24 -7.53
C LYS A 15 -7.16 3.53 -8.47
N ARG A 16 -6.21 4.27 -9.06
CA ARG A 16 -5.16 3.70 -9.93
C ARG A 16 -4.16 2.85 -9.15
N ALA A 17 -3.77 3.27 -7.95
CA ALA A 17 -2.89 2.51 -7.06
C ALA A 17 -3.57 1.21 -6.58
N VAL A 18 -4.84 1.27 -6.17
CA VAL A 18 -5.63 0.10 -5.78
C VAL A 18 -5.76 -0.89 -6.93
N ARG A 19 -6.08 -0.44 -8.15
CA ARG A 19 -6.14 -1.33 -9.33
C ARG A 19 -4.80 -2.03 -9.60
N LYS A 20 -3.67 -1.31 -9.47
CA LYS A 20 -2.34 -1.90 -9.62
C LYS A 20 -2.04 -2.91 -8.51
N ALA A 21 -2.33 -2.56 -7.26
CA ALA A 21 -2.15 -3.45 -6.11
C ALA A 21 -2.96 -4.74 -6.30
N ASN A 22 -4.21 -4.62 -6.72
CA ASN A 22 -5.09 -5.77 -6.91
C ASN A 22 -4.65 -6.66 -8.09
N LYS A 23 -4.18 -6.07 -9.20
CA LYS A 23 -3.55 -6.84 -10.30
C LYS A 23 -2.31 -7.59 -9.81
N LEU A 24 -1.38 -6.91 -9.16
CA LEU A 24 -0.15 -7.51 -8.66
C LEU A 24 -0.43 -8.59 -7.60
N SER A 25 -1.42 -8.36 -6.75
CA SER A 25 -1.83 -9.32 -5.73
C SER A 25 -2.43 -10.58 -6.33
N ARG A 26 -3.24 -10.47 -7.40
CA ARG A 26 -3.74 -11.63 -8.16
C ARG A 26 -2.63 -12.37 -8.92
N LEU A 27 -1.64 -11.65 -9.45
CA LEU A 27 -0.52 -12.24 -10.22
C LEU A 27 0.46 -12.99 -9.33
N PHE A 28 0.87 -12.39 -8.21
CA PHE A 28 1.89 -12.95 -7.33
C PHE A 28 1.31 -13.75 -6.15
N GLY A 29 0.00 -13.68 -5.89
CA GLY A 29 -0.63 -14.34 -4.73
C GLY A 29 -0.18 -13.76 -3.37
N MET A 30 0.43 -12.57 -3.38
CA MET A 30 1.04 -11.93 -2.21
C MET A 30 0.22 -10.75 -1.71
N LYS A 31 0.38 -10.42 -0.43
CA LYS A 31 -0.22 -9.22 0.18
C LYS A 31 0.48 -7.96 -0.31
N TYR A 32 -0.29 -7.05 -0.90
CA TYR A 32 0.16 -5.72 -1.30
C TYR A 32 -0.49 -4.65 -0.45
N LEU A 33 0.30 -3.68 -0.02
CA LEU A 33 -0.14 -2.55 0.78
C LEU A 33 -0.03 -1.27 -0.02
N VAL A 34 -1.05 -0.43 0.06
CA VAL A 34 -1.05 0.93 -0.46
C VAL A 34 -0.81 1.88 0.70
N ILE A 35 0.36 2.49 0.72
CA ILE A 35 0.75 3.48 1.74
C ILE A 35 0.77 4.87 1.11
N SER A 36 0.33 5.88 1.87
CA SER A 36 0.56 7.28 1.51
C SER A 36 1.77 7.79 2.28
N LEU A 37 2.81 8.20 1.55
CA LEU A 37 4.01 8.81 2.09
C LEU A 37 4.14 10.21 1.50
N ASN A 38 4.09 11.24 2.35
CA ASN A 38 4.37 12.63 2.00
C ASN A 38 3.51 13.15 0.81
N GLY A 39 2.24 12.73 0.73
CA GLY A 39 1.32 13.08 -0.37
C GLY A 39 1.41 12.19 -1.62
N GLY A 40 2.30 11.20 -1.62
CA GLY A 40 2.45 10.20 -2.68
C GLY A 40 1.89 8.83 -2.29
N LEU A 41 1.03 8.26 -3.14
CA LEU A 41 0.51 6.90 -2.99
C LEU A 41 1.50 5.89 -3.57
N LYS A 42 1.96 4.94 -2.75
CA LYS A 42 2.90 3.90 -3.15
C LYS A 42 2.33 2.52 -2.84
N VAL A 43 2.42 1.64 -3.84
CA VAL A 43 2.02 0.23 -3.72
C VAL A 43 3.29 -0.58 -3.45
N VAL A 44 3.32 -1.30 -2.33
CA VAL A 44 4.47 -2.10 -1.91
C VAL A 44 4.01 -3.46 -1.41
N PRO A 45 4.67 -4.57 -1.77
CA PRO A 45 4.35 -5.88 -1.20
C PRO A 45 4.90 -5.98 0.22
N LYS A 46 4.22 -6.76 1.07
CA LYS A 46 4.60 -6.96 2.49
C LYS A 46 6.05 -7.46 2.65
N GLN A 47 6.51 -8.28 1.71
CA GLN A 47 7.88 -8.81 1.71
C GLN A 47 8.92 -7.71 1.48
N THR A 48 8.69 -6.82 0.50
CA THR A 48 9.55 -5.65 0.29
C THR A 48 9.52 -4.70 1.48
N ILE A 49 8.39 -4.54 2.18
CA ILE A 49 8.36 -3.73 3.40
C ILE A 49 9.27 -4.34 4.48
N ARG A 50 9.19 -5.66 4.71
CA ARG A 50 10.10 -6.36 5.64
C ARG A 50 11.56 -6.13 5.27
N GLU A 51 11.90 -6.26 3.99
CA GLU A 51 13.26 -6.07 3.51
C GLU A 51 13.74 -4.61 3.64
N LEU A 52 12.87 -3.64 3.36
CA LEU A 52 13.17 -2.21 3.53
C LEU A 52 13.33 -1.80 5.00
N VAL A 53 12.55 -2.39 5.91
CA VAL A 53 12.69 -2.20 7.36
C VAL A 53 14.00 -2.84 7.84
N ALA A 54 14.32 -4.05 7.38
CA ALA A 54 15.59 -4.72 7.69
C ALA A 54 16.80 -3.94 7.18
N ARG A 55 16.69 -3.28 6.02
CA ARG A 55 17.71 -2.40 5.44
C ARG A 55 17.83 -1.02 6.12
N HIS A 56 17.12 -0.77 7.23
CA HIS A 56 17.16 0.50 7.98
C HIS A 56 16.86 1.76 7.14
N ARG A 57 16.15 1.62 6.01
CA ARG A 57 15.76 2.75 5.14
C ARG A 57 14.68 3.64 5.78
N PHE A 58 14.01 3.15 6.83
CA PHE A 58 13.03 3.89 7.62
C PHE A 58 13.65 4.41 8.92
N ARG A 59 13.07 5.47 9.51
CA ARG A 59 13.48 6.00 10.83
C ARG A 59 13.49 4.85 11.87
N LYS A 60 14.48 4.87 12.77
CA LYS A 60 14.57 3.91 13.89
C LYS A 60 13.22 3.84 14.62
N GLY A 61 12.68 2.63 14.77
CA GLY A 61 11.40 2.36 15.43
C GLY A 61 10.19 2.15 14.51
N VAL A 62 10.32 2.27 13.18
CA VAL A 62 9.22 1.94 12.26
C VAL A 62 9.13 0.43 12.04
N THR A 63 8.14 -0.19 12.68
CA THR A 63 7.84 -1.62 12.54
C THR A 63 6.90 -1.86 11.35
N VAL A 64 6.95 -3.04 10.75
CA VAL A 64 5.99 -3.46 9.70
C VAL A 64 4.54 -3.26 10.14
N ALA A 65 4.23 -3.55 11.41
CA ALA A 65 2.89 -3.35 11.97
C ALA A 65 2.44 -1.88 11.99
N ASP A 66 3.36 -0.93 12.22
CA ASP A 66 3.06 0.50 12.17
C ASP A 66 2.76 0.94 10.72
N ILE A 67 3.51 0.39 9.75
CA ILE A 67 3.28 0.63 8.33
C ILE A 67 1.94 0.03 7.88
N GLU A 68 1.57 -1.15 8.38
CA GLU A 68 0.25 -1.75 8.11
C GLU A 68 -0.88 -0.90 8.71
N LYS A 69 -0.72 -0.36 9.93
CA LYS A 69 -1.70 0.56 10.55
C LYS A 69 -1.88 1.87 9.78
N ARG A 70 -0.81 2.36 9.14
CA ARG A 70 -0.83 3.59 8.32
C ARG A 70 -1.20 3.33 6.85
N ALA A 71 -1.32 2.08 6.45
CA ALA A 71 -1.71 1.74 5.09
C ALA A 71 -3.17 2.14 4.86
N LEU A 72 -3.42 2.81 3.73
CA LEU A 72 -4.77 3.22 3.33
C LEU A 72 -5.56 2.02 2.77
N TYR A 73 -4.87 1.02 2.25
CA TYR A 73 -5.51 -0.16 1.67
C TYR A 73 -4.57 -1.37 1.72
N ILE A 74 -5.16 -2.52 2.02
CA ILE A 74 -4.47 -3.82 1.98
C ILE A 74 -5.18 -4.65 0.92
N ALA A 75 -4.45 -4.98 -0.15
CA ALA A 75 -4.88 -5.95 -1.14
C ALA A 75 -4.40 -7.34 -0.68
N ASP A 76 -5.33 -8.21 -0.33
CA ASP A 76 -5.05 -9.62 -0.11
C ASP A 76 -5.40 -10.40 -1.39
N GLY A 77 -4.39 -11.04 -1.96
CA GLY A 77 -4.49 -11.79 -3.21
C GLY A 77 -4.70 -13.28 -2.98
N ARG A 78 -4.83 -13.70 -1.72
CA ARG A 78 -5.27 -15.06 -1.44
C ARG A 78 -6.68 -15.17 -1.98
N ARG A 79 -6.90 -16.10 -2.91
CA ARG A 79 -8.15 -16.86 -2.84
C ARG A 79 -8.15 -17.41 -1.43
N THR A 80 -8.97 -16.86 -0.55
CA THR A 80 -9.41 -17.63 0.62
C THR A 80 -9.81 -19.00 0.06
N PRO A 81 -9.16 -20.13 0.44
CA PRO A 81 -9.91 -21.36 0.39
C PRO A 81 -11.17 -21.06 1.21
N CYS A 82 -12.33 -21.29 0.58
CA CYS A 82 -13.63 -21.06 1.15
C CYS A 82 -13.61 -21.43 2.65
N SER A 83 -13.98 -20.47 3.50
CA SER A 83 -14.44 -20.79 4.85
C SER A 83 -15.87 -21.30 4.76
#